data_AF-A0AAE1MEM3-F1
#
_entry.id   AF-A0AAE1MEM3-F1
#
_cell.length_a   1.000
_cell.length_b   1.000
_cell.length_c   1.000
_cell.angle_alpha   90.00
_cell.angle_beta   90.00
_cell.angle_gamma   90.00
#
_symmetry.space_group_name_H-M   'P 1'
#
loop_
_entity.id
_entity.type
_entity.pdbx_description
1 polymer ?
#
loop_
_entity_poly.entity_id
_entity_poly.type
_entity_poly.pdbx_seq_one_letter_code
_entity_poly.pdbx_strand_id
1 'polypeptide(L)'
;MAASLGGALLSSAFSVLLERLTPELIDSINFIGGKKLDAKLLRRLKPSLMAAKVVLNDAELKQFKDPDVKDWLDELRDAVYELEDLVDEIATQKKVRDFSLASLDLRDTSMADRLEEITVTIEYIVGQKDVLLNLDKIKISGTETLSWRTPVTSRVEASQVYGREKEKEDIIELIFNGETSQLSVIPIVGMGGRAVKTG
;
A
#
# COMPACT_ATOMS: atom_id res chain seq x y z
N MET A 1 -0.19 9.66 -10.62
CA MET A 1 -0.12 8.87 -9.37
C MET A 1 0.65 7.61 -9.70
N ALA A 2 1.88 7.46 -9.20
CA ALA A 2 2.66 6.25 -9.44
C ALA A 2 2.37 5.30 -8.28
N ALA A 3 1.38 4.42 -8.45
CA ALA A 3 1.28 3.24 -7.61
C ALA A 3 2.48 2.36 -7.97
N SER A 4 3.39 2.14 -7.03
CA SER A 4 4.42 1.12 -7.20
C SER A 4 3.72 -0.22 -7.39
N LEU A 5 4.15 -1.03 -8.36
CA LEU A 5 3.56 -2.35 -8.63
C LEU A 5 3.53 -3.21 -7.35
N GLY A 6 4.54 -3.06 -6.49
CA GLY A 6 4.61 -3.78 -5.22
C GLY A 6 3.53 -3.38 -4.20
N GLY A 7 3.12 -2.11 -4.21
CA GLY A 7 2.14 -1.58 -3.28
C GLY A 7 0.69 -1.94 -3.59
N ALA A 8 0.35 -1.89 -4.88
CA ALA A 8 -0.94 -2.35 -5.37
C ALA A 8 -1.16 -3.84 -5.03
N LEU A 9 -0.11 -4.66 -5.15
CA LEU A 9 -0.15 -6.08 -4.80
C LEU A 9 -0.36 -6.29 -3.29
N LEU A 10 0.41 -5.62 -2.43
CA LEU A 10 0.22 -5.72 -0.98
C LEU A 10 -1.17 -5.27 -0.55
N SER A 11 -1.65 -4.14 -1.07
CA SER A 11 -2.99 -3.63 -0.77
C SER A 11 -4.10 -4.60 -1.18
N SER A 12 -3.92 -5.29 -2.31
CA SER A 12 -4.83 -6.37 -2.71
C SER A 12 -4.78 -7.57 -1.77
N ALA A 13 -3.57 -8.04 -1.39
CA ALA A 13 -3.39 -9.13 -0.43
C ALA A 13 -4.06 -8.81 0.92
N PHE A 14 -3.87 -7.59 1.46
CA PHE A 14 -4.57 -7.14 2.66
C PHE A 14 -6.09 -7.24 2.53
N SER A 15 -6.64 -6.86 1.38
CA SER A 15 -8.09 -6.89 1.16
C SER A 15 -8.62 -8.33 1.14
N VAL A 16 -7.95 -9.21 0.40
CA VAL A 16 -8.28 -10.64 0.32
C VAL A 16 -8.16 -11.32 1.69
N LEU A 17 -7.08 -11.05 2.43
CA LEU A 17 -6.86 -11.62 3.76
C LEU A 17 -7.92 -11.14 4.77
N LEU A 18 -8.26 -9.85 4.77
CA LEU A 18 -9.30 -9.31 5.67
C LEU A 18 -10.67 -9.95 5.42
N GLU A 19 -10.99 -10.27 4.16
CA GLU A 19 -12.20 -10.98 3.77
C GLU A 19 -12.18 -12.46 4.19
N ARG A 20 -11.00 -13.11 4.13
CA ARG A 20 -10.84 -14.55 4.43
C ARG A 20 -10.58 -14.87 5.91
N LEU A 21 -10.19 -13.88 6.71
CA LEU A 21 -9.97 -14.02 8.16
C LEU A 21 -11.30 -14.11 8.92
N THR A 22 -12.14 -15.09 8.61
CA THR A 22 -13.46 -15.21 9.21
C THR A 22 -13.48 -16.22 10.36
N PRO A 23 -14.51 -16.24 11.22
CA PRO A 23 -14.66 -17.29 12.23
C PRO A 23 -14.59 -18.70 11.63
N GLU A 24 -15.08 -18.89 10.40
CA GLU A 24 -15.00 -20.16 9.68
C GLU A 24 -13.57 -20.62 9.42
N LEU A 25 -12.60 -19.69 9.28
CA LEU A 25 -11.19 -20.02 9.19
C LEU A 25 -10.69 -20.64 10.50
N ILE A 26 -11.02 -20.01 11.64
CA ILE A 26 -10.65 -20.52 12.98
C ILE A 26 -11.30 -21.89 13.22
N ASP A 27 -12.56 -22.05 12.84
CA ASP A 27 -13.24 -23.34 12.94
C ASP A 27 -12.58 -24.40 12.04
N SER A 28 -12.14 -24.02 10.84
CA SER A 28 -11.40 -24.92 9.95
C SER A 28 -10.06 -25.33 10.56
N ILE A 29 -9.31 -24.40 11.17
CA ILE A 29 -8.05 -24.73 11.85
C ILE A 29 -8.30 -25.62 13.07
N ASN A 30 -9.32 -25.31 13.87
CA ASN A 30 -9.71 -26.12 15.03
C ASN A 30 -10.09 -27.54 14.63
N PHE A 31 -10.83 -27.66 13.53
CA PHE A 31 -11.24 -28.93 12.95
C PHE A 31 -10.05 -29.71 12.39
N ILE A 32 -9.12 -29.03 11.71
CA ILE A 32 -7.97 -29.65 11.06
C ILE A 32 -6.90 -30.06 12.06
N GLY A 33 -6.50 -29.15 12.94
CA GLY A 33 -5.37 -29.31 13.85
C GLY A 33 -5.74 -29.90 15.21
N GLY A 34 -7.02 -29.87 15.60
CA GLY A 34 -7.46 -30.34 16.92
C GLY A 34 -6.99 -29.47 18.10
N LYS A 35 -6.16 -28.43 17.86
CA LYS A 35 -5.86 -27.36 18.82
C LYS A 35 -6.97 -26.32 18.74
N LYS A 36 -7.51 -25.93 19.91
CA LYS A 36 -8.57 -24.91 20.00
C LYS A 36 -7.95 -23.51 20.01
N LEU A 37 -7.96 -22.85 18.86
CA LEU A 37 -7.70 -21.43 18.70
C LEU A 37 -8.87 -20.58 19.20
N ASP A 38 -8.53 -19.50 19.90
CA ASP A 38 -9.49 -18.52 20.40
C ASP A 38 -9.87 -17.52 19.29
N ALA A 39 -11.16 -17.23 19.14
CA ALA A 39 -11.67 -16.18 18.27
C ALA A 39 -11.09 -14.79 18.62
N LYS A 40 -10.54 -14.60 19.83
CA LYS A 40 -9.76 -13.41 20.19
C LYS A 40 -8.57 -13.15 19.27
N LEU A 41 -7.98 -14.19 18.66
CA LEU A 41 -6.89 -14.01 17.70
C LEU A 41 -7.36 -13.19 16.51
N LEU A 42 -8.52 -13.49 15.92
CA LEU A 42 -9.07 -12.68 14.82
C LEU A 42 -9.38 -11.24 15.25
N ARG A 43 -9.81 -11.04 16.50
CA ARG A 43 -10.07 -9.71 17.06
C ARG A 43 -8.79 -8.87 17.23
N ARG A 44 -7.62 -9.50 17.18
CA ARG A 44 -6.30 -8.88 17.25
C ARG A 44 -5.69 -8.69 15.86
N LEU A 45 -5.64 -9.77 15.08
CA LEU A 45 -5.04 -9.79 13.75
C LEU A 45 -5.75 -8.86 12.76
N LYS A 46 -7.09 -8.82 12.76
CA LYS A 46 -7.84 -7.95 11.83
C LYS A 46 -7.54 -6.46 12.03
N PRO A 47 -7.65 -5.90 13.26
CA PRO A 47 -7.25 -4.51 13.50
C PRO A 47 -5.81 -4.22 13.11
N SER A 48 -4.88 -5.13 13.38
CA SER A 48 -3.46 -4.94 13.02
C SER A 48 -3.26 -4.88 11.50
N LEU A 49 -3.87 -5.80 10.74
CA LEU A 49 -3.84 -5.75 9.28
C LEU A 49 -4.52 -4.50 8.71
N MET A 50 -5.62 -4.04 9.31
CA MET A 50 -6.26 -2.77 8.91
C MET A 50 -5.35 -1.58 9.19
N ALA A 51 -4.70 -1.55 10.36
CA ALA A 51 -3.76 -0.51 10.75
C ALA A 51 -2.56 -0.48 9.79
N ALA A 52 -2.00 -1.63 9.43
CA ALA A 52 -0.95 -1.76 8.43
C ALA A 52 -1.39 -1.25 7.06
N LYS A 53 -2.58 -1.66 6.60
CA LYS A 53 -3.14 -1.22 5.31
C LYS A 53 -3.30 0.31 5.22
N VAL A 54 -3.72 0.95 6.31
CA VAL A 54 -3.88 2.42 6.35
C VAL A 54 -2.55 3.13 6.13
N VAL A 55 -1.48 2.64 6.75
CA VAL A 55 -0.17 3.29 6.70
C VAL A 55 0.68 2.86 5.50
N LEU A 56 0.22 1.86 4.74
CA LEU A 56 0.93 1.28 3.61
C LEU A 56 1.33 2.32 2.56
N ASN A 57 0.39 3.19 2.16
CA ASN A 57 0.67 4.24 1.15
C ASN A 57 1.75 5.21 1.63
N ASP A 58 1.71 5.60 2.91
CA ASP A 58 2.68 6.53 3.48
C ASP A 58 4.06 5.88 3.61
N ALA A 59 4.10 4.61 4.02
CA ALA A 59 5.33 3.82 4.09
C ALA A 59 5.97 3.63 2.71
N GLU A 60 5.16 3.34 1.69
CA GLU A 60 5.65 3.17 0.31
C GLU A 60 6.32 4.42 -0.25
N LEU A 61 5.81 5.60 0.07
CA LEU A 61 6.42 6.86 -0.36
C LEU A 61 7.72 7.16 0.40
N LYS A 62 7.78 6.75 1.67
CA LYS A 62 8.92 6.99 2.56
C LYS A 62 10.06 6.01 2.34
N GLN A 63 9.81 4.78 1.87
CA GLN A 63 10.84 3.75 1.63
C GLN A 63 11.98 4.21 0.70
N PHE A 64 11.72 5.19 -0.19
CA PHE A 64 12.72 5.73 -1.11
C PHE A 64 13.69 6.72 -0.46
N LYS A 65 13.33 7.23 0.71
CA LYS A 65 14.10 8.24 1.45
C LYS A 65 14.68 7.70 2.75
N ASP A 66 13.99 6.73 3.34
CA ASP A 66 14.29 6.18 4.65
C ASP A 66 14.47 4.65 4.55
N PRO A 67 15.71 4.14 4.68
CA PRO A 67 16.00 2.71 4.68
C PRO A 67 15.28 1.96 5.80
N ASP A 68 15.08 2.58 6.97
CA ASP A 68 14.43 1.91 8.11
C ASP A 68 12.94 1.65 7.80
N VAL A 69 12.29 2.57 7.08
CA VAL A 69 10.92 2.39 6.59
C VAL A 69 10.85 1.32 5.49
N LYS A 70 11.89 1.19 4.68
CA LYS A 70 11.96 0.14 3.67
C LYS A 70 12.06 -1.23 4.32
N ASP A 71 12.98 -1.41 5.26
CA ASP A 71 13.18 -2.68 5.97
C ASP A 71 11.90 -3.07 6.72
N TRP A 72 11.24 -2.10 7.39
CA TRP A 72 9.93 -2.31 8.02
C TRP A 72 8.84 -2.75 7.02
N LEU A 73 8.81 -2.17 5.82
CA LEU A 73 7.83 -2.52 4.79
C LEU A 73 8.10 -3.90 4.20
N ASP A 74 9.37 -4.28 4.05
CA ASP A 74 9.78 -5.61 3.59
C ASP A 74 9.42 -6.68 4.64
N GLU A 75 9.65 -6.42 5.94
CA GLU A 75 9.19 -7.29 7.04
C GLU A 75 7.66 -7.45 7.07
N LEU A 76 6.92 -6.36 6.89
CA LEU A 76 5.46 -6.39 6.83
C LEU A 76 4.97 -7.24 5.65
N ARG A 77 5.62 -7.10 4.49
CA ARG A 77 5.31 -7.86 3.29
C ARG A 77 5.50 -9.36 3.53
N ASP A 78 6.63 -9.74 4.10
CA ASP A 78 6.96 -11.15 4.34
C ASP A 78 5.94 -11.79 5.28
N ALA A 79 5.58 -11.12 6.38
CA ALA A 79 4.57 -11.62 7.32
C ALA A 79 3.17 -11.74 6.69
N VAL A 80 2.81 -10.82 5.79
CA VAL A 80 1.52 -10.87 5.06
C VAL A 80 1.48 -12.02 4.07
N TYR A 81 2.57 -12.28 3.34
CA TYR A 81 2.63 -13.42 2.43
C TYR A 81 2.62 -14.75 3.15
N GLU A 82 3.32 -14.86 4.29
CA GLU A 82 3.25 -16.06 5.11
C GLU A 82 1.83 -16.34 5.63
N LEU A 83 1.10 -15.28 5.99
CA LEU A 83 -0.31 -15.38 6.35
C LEU A 83 -1.17 -15.86 5.19
N GLU A 84 -0.96 -15.32 3.99
CA GLU A 84 -1.68 -15.72 2.77
C GLU A 84 -1.45 -17.19 2.44
N ASP A 85 -0.20 -17.62 2.44
CA ASP A 85 0.19 -19.02 2.22
C ASP A 85 -0.49 -19.95 3.23
N LEU A 86 -0.49 -19.58 4.53
CA LEU A 86 -1.16 -20.37 5.56
C LEU A 86 -2.68 -20.46 5.34
N VAL A 87 -3.32 -19.34 4.97
CA VAL A 87 -4.77 -19.30 4.71
C VAL A 87 -5.14 -20.13 3.47
N ASP A 88 -4.30 -20.14 2.44
CA ASP A 88 -4.45 -21.00 1.25
C ASP A 88 -4.23 -22.49 1.56
N GLU A 89 -3.25 -22.79 2.40
CA GLU A 89 -2.99 -24.15 2.87
C GLU A 89 -4.20 -24.71 3.62
N ILE A 90 -4.81 -23.93 4.53
CA ILE A 90 -6.01 -24.33 5.28
C ILE A 90 -7.18 -24.61 4.33
N ALA A 91 -7.40 -23.72 3.35
CA ALA A 91 -8.45 -23.89 2.36
C ALA A 91 -8.25 -25.16 1.51
N THR A 92 -7.00 -25.44 1.15
CA THR A 92 -6.63 -26.63 0.38
C THR A 92 -6.83 -27.90 1.19
N GLN A 93 -6.34 -27.96 2.42
CA GLN A 93 -6.49 -29.14 3.29
C GLN A 93 -7.97 -29.44 3.60
N LYS A 94 -8.79 -28.42 3.82
CA LYS A 94 -10.24 -28.57 3.99
C LYS A 94 -10.87 -29.27 2.78
N LYS A 95 -10.56 -28.80 1.57
CA LYS A 95 -11.08 -29.38 0.32
C LYS A 95 -10.61 -30.81 0.09
N VAL A 96 -9.36 -31.12 0.42
CA VAL A 96 -8.80 -32.49 0.31
C VAL A 96 -9.53 -33.45 1.26
N ARG A 97 -9.81 -33.01 2.50
CA ARG A 97 -10.58 -33.79 3.48
C ARG A 97 -12.02 -34.03 3.05
N ASP A 98 -12.68 -33.01 2.51
CA ASP A 98 -14.06 -33.14 2.01
C ASP A 98 -14.17 -34.15 0.84
N PHE A 99 -13.12 -34.25 0.02
CA PHE A 99 -13.09 -35.14 -1.14
C PHE A 99 -12.63 -36.58 -0.81
N SER A 100 -11.77 -36.77 0.20
CA SER A 100 -11.14 -38.06 0.50
C SER A 100 -11.46 -38.57 1.90
N LEU A 101 -12.33 -39.59 1.97
CA LEU A 101 -12.63 -40.37 3.18
C LEU A 101 -11.39 -41.08 3.80
N ALA A 102 -10.27 -41.14 3.07
CA ALA A 102 -9.04 -41.83 3.50
C ALA A 102 -8.07 -40.95 4.31
N SER A 103 -8.31 -39.64 4.44
CA SER A 103 -7.36 -38.70 5.08
C SER A 103 -7.52 -38.56 6.61
N LEU A 104 -7.94 -39.64 7.27
CA LEU A 104 -8.47 -39.62 8.64
C LEU A 104 -7.49 -39.16 9.75
N ASP A 105 -6.20 -38.89 9.49
CA ASP A 105 -5.28 -38.66 10.62
C ASP A 105 -4.14 -37.65 10.46
N LEU A 106 -4.17 -36.76 9.48
CA LEU A 106 -3.25 -35.61 9.50
C LEU A 106 -3.86 -34.48 10.35
N ARG A 107 -3.87 -34.69 11.67
CA ARG A 107 -4.07 -33.57 12.60
C ARG A 107 -2.81 -32.74 12.59
N ASP A 108 -2.88 -31.59 11.93
CA ASP A 108 -1.76 -30.67 11.88
C ASP A 108 -2.00 -29.52 12.87
N THR A 109 -1.46 -29.65 14.08
CA THR A 109 -1.51 -28.58 15.08
C THR A 109 -0.65 -27.38 14.69
N SER A 110 0.31 -27.57 13.78
CA SER A 110 1.28 -26.51 13.42
C SER A 110 0.61 -25.31 12.77
N MET A 111 -0.52 -25.50 12.07
CA MET A 111 -1.28 -24.40 11.47
C MET A 111 -1.77 -23.40 12.52
N ALA A 112 -2.16 -23.91 13.69
CA ALA A 112 -2.65 -23.07 14.78
C ALA A 112 -1.51 -22.32 15.46
N ASP A 113 -0.35 -22.97 15.63
CA ASP A 113 0.86 -22.36 16.18
C ASP A 113 1.41 -21.27 15.24
N ARG A 114 1.47 -21.56 13.93
CA ARG A 114 1.89 -20.62 12.88
C ARG A 114 0.99 -19.39 12.82
N LEU A 115 -0.34 -19.57 12.88
CA LEU A 115 -1.25 -18.43 12.89
C LEU A 115 -1.05 -17.53 14.11
N GLU A 116 -0.76 -18.14 15.27
CA GLU A 116 -0.45 -17.42 16.52
C GLU A 116 0.86 -16.63 16.40
N GLU A 117 1.90 -17.25 15.86
CA GLU A 117 3.21 -16.64 15.59
C GLU A 117 3.10 -15.46 14.61
N ILE A 118 2.50 -15.68 13.44
CA ILE A 118 2.28 -14.63 12.42
C ILE A 118 1.48 -13.46 13.01
N THR A 119 0.49 -13.73 13.85
CA THR A 119 -0.29 -12.68 14.51
C THR A 119 0.57 -11.81 15.42
N VAL A 120 1.44 -12.42 16.21
CA VAL A 120 2.37 -11.70 17.09
C VAL A 120 3.36 -10.87 16.26
N THR A 121 3.90 -11.44 15.17
CA THR A 121 4.80 -10.75 14.27
C THR A 121 4.15 -9.52 13.63
N ILE A 122 2.93 -9.66 13.09
CA ILE A 122 2.20 -8.54 12.49
C ILE A 122 1.89 -7.46 13.54
N GLU A 123 1.48 -7.83 14.75
CA GLU A 123 1.25 -6.86 15.83
C GLU A 123 2.53 -6.10 16.22
N TYR A 124 3.65 -6.80 16.29
CA TYR A 124 4.94 -6.21 16.59
C TYR A 124 5.35 -5.18 15.51
N ILE A 125 5.27 -5.57 14.23
CA ILE A 125 5.57 -4.70 13.09
C ILE A 125 4.66 -3.47 13.11
N VAL A 126 3.36 -3.68 13.30
CA VAL A 126 2.38 -2.58 13.38
C VAL A 126 2.63 -1.67 14.58
N GLY A 127 3.14 -2.21 15.70
CA GLY A 127 3.51 -1.41 16.87
C GLY A 127 4.70 -0.46 16.61
N GLN A 128 5.57 -0.77 15.65
CA GLN A 128 6.72 0.08 15.30
C GLN A 128 6.34 1.27 14.42
N LYS A 129 5.16 1.22 13.79
CA LYS A 129 4.76 2.19 12.76
C LYS A 129 4.74 3.63 13.26
N ASP A 130 4.38 3.88 14.52
CA ASP A 130 4.20 5.24 15.03
C ASP A 130 5.54 5.98 15.13
N VAL A 131 6.59 5.24 15.52
CA VAL A 131 7.97 5.71 15.60
C VAL A 131 8.56 5.91 14.20
N LEU A 132 8.40 4.92 13.32
CA LEU A 132 9.02 4.91 11.99
C LEU A 132 8.31 5.86 11.00
N LEU A 133 6.97 5.93 11.06
CA LEU A 133 6.18 6.75 10.16
C LEU A 133 5.85 8.13 10.76
N ASN A 134 6.29 8.44 12.00
CA ASN A 134 6.09 9.73 12.66
C ASN A 134 4.60 10.17 12.67
N LEU A 135 3.69 9.25 13.02
CA LEU A 135 2.24 9.48 12.92
C LEU A 135 1.71 10.51 13.94
N ASP A 136 2.46 10.81 15.01
CA ASP A 136 2.13 11.88 15.98
C ASP A 136 2.10 13.29 15.39
N LYS A 137 2.67 13.50 14.20
CA LYS A 137 2.61 14.78 13.49
C LYS A 137 1.40 14.92 12.57
N ILE A 138 0.54 13.90 12.46
CA ILE A 138 -0.78 14.05 11.82
C ILE A 138 -1.77 14.62 12.87
N LYS A 139 -1.36 15.69 13.54
CA LYS A 139 -2.32 16.60 14.16
C LYS A 139 -2.94 17.34 12.99
N ILE A 140 -4.23 17.13 12.77
CA ILE A 140 -5.07 17.94 11.88
C ILE A 140 -4.87 19.40 12.30
N SER A 141 -3.95 20.09 11.65
CA SER A 141 -3.57 21.46 11.96
C SER A 141 -3.04 22.08 10.68
N GLY A 142 -3.95 22.77 10.00
CA GLY A 142 -3.61 23.62 8.86
C GLY A 142 -3.67 22.86 7.55
N THR A 143 -4.53 23.34 6.67
CA THR A 143 -4.45 23.17 5.22
C THR A 143 -3.01 23.30 4.72
N GLU A 144 -2.31 22.18 4.56
CA GLU A 144 -1.17 22.08 3.67
C GLU A 144 -1.56 21.12 2.57
N THR A 145 -2.00 21.72 1.47
CA THR A 145 -2.11 21.06 0.18
C THR A 145 -0.80 20.34 -0.09
N LEU A 146 -0.88 19.02 -0.20
CA LEU A 146 0.18 18.16 -0.70
C LEU A 146 0.54 18.59 -2.14
N SER A 147 1.40 19.59 -2.28
CA SER A 147 2.03 19.93 -3.54
C SER A 147 3.30 19.09 -3.67
N TRP A 148 3.12 17.82 -4.01
CA TRP A 148 4.21 17.04 -4.58
C TRP A 148 4.48 17.56 -5.99
N ARG A 149 5.25 18.65 -6.08
CA ARG A 149 6.17 18.89 -7.17
C ARG A 149 7.54 18.98 -6.55
N THR A 150 8.43 18.06 -6.90
CA THR A 150 9.85 18.38 -6.88
C THR A 150 10.00 19.65 -7.71
N PRO A 151 10.50 20.77 -7.18
CA PRO A 151 11.01 21.79 -8.06
C PRO A 151 12.21 21.12 -8.73
N VAL A 152 12.10 20.79 -10.01
CA VAL A 152 13.30 20.66 -10.84
C VAL A 152 13.89 22.06 -10.87
N THR A 153 14.78 22.35 -9.93
CA THR A 153 15.62 23.55 -10.00
C THR A 153 16.65 23.33 -11.10
N SER A 154 16.21 23.35 -12.34
CA SER A 154 17.07 23.87 -13.40
C SER A 154 17.12 25.37 -13.14
N ARG A 155 18.10 25.82 -12.37
CA ARG A 155 18.41 27.24 -12.24
C ARG A 155 18.97 27.72 -13.58
N VAL A 156 18.09 27.96 -14.55
CA VAL A 156 18.42 28.76 -15.72
C VAL A 156 18.36 30.20 -15.25
N GLU A 157 19.50 30.88 -15.31
CA GLU A 157 19.57 32.32 -15.15
C GLU A 157 18.62 32.95 -16.17
N ALA A 158 17.53 33.57 -15.70
CA ALA A 158 16.46 34.10 -16.54
C ALA A 158 16.87 35.33 -17.38
N SER A 159 18.16 35.63 -17.43
CA SER A 159 18.71 36.81 -18.09
C SER A 159 18.88 36.67 -19.60
N GLN A 160 18.57 35.52 -20.20
CA GLN A 160 18.88 35.24 -21.61
C GLN A 160 17.78 34.55 -22.44
N VAL A 161 16.50 34.79 -22.14
CA VAL A 161 15.40 34.46 -23.06
C VAL A 161 14.85 35.76 -23.62
N TYR A 162 15.06 36.00 -24.91
CA TYR A 162 14.55 37.17 -25.62
C TYR A 162 13.79 36.71 -26.87
N GLY A 163 12.64 37.32 -27.15
CA GLY A 163 11.85 37.08 -28.36
C GLY A 163 10.66 36.13 -28.18
N ARG A 164 10.28 35.79 -26.94
CA ARG A 164 9.09 34.97 -26.63
C ARG A 164 8.06 35.72 -25.77
N GLU A 165 8.23 37.01 -25.60
CA GLU A 165 7.36 37.86 -24.77
C GLU A 165 5.93 37.87 -25.30
N LYS A 166 5.77 37.87 -26.62
CA LYS A 166 4.46 37.82 -27.28
C LYS A 166 3.72 36.50 -27.04
N GLU A 167 4.41 35.37 -27.22
CA GLU A 167 3.86 34.03 -26.99
C GLU A 167 3.45 33.84 -25.51
N LYS A 168 4.17 34.49 -24.58
CA LYS A 168 3.84 34.47 -23.15
C LYS A 168 2.54 35.21 -22.85
N GLU A 169 2.32 36.37 -23.46
CA GLU A 169 1.09 37.16 -23.28
C GLU A 169 -0.12 36.43 -23.88
N ASP A 170 0.02 35.85 -25.07
CA ASP A 170 -1.04 35.09 -25.76
C ASP A 170 -1.51 33.87 -24.92
N ILE A 171 -0.57 33.17 -24.26
CA ILE A 171 -0.89 32.05 -23.36
C ILE A 171 -1.63 32.53 -22.10
N ILE A 172 -1.22 33.67 -21.53
CA ILE A 172 -1.89 34.24 -20.36
C ILE A 172 -3.34 34.59 -20.70
N GLU A 173 -3.58 35.18 -21.87
CA GLU A 173 -4.94 35.52 -22.32
C GLU A 173 -5.81 34.27 -22.53
N LEU A 174 -5.26 33.21 -23.15
CA LEU A 174 -5.96 31.93 -23.33
C LEU A 174 -6.36 31.24 -22.01
N ILE A 175 -5.58 31.42 -20.94
CA ILE A 175 -5.88 30.86 -19.62
C ILE A 175 -6.98 31.67 -18.92
N PHE A 176 -6.96 33.00 -19.07
CA PHE A 176 -7.90 33.88 -18.38
C PHE A 176 -9.29 33.99 -19.05
N ASN A 177 -9.40 33.68 -20.35
CA ASN A 177 -10.66 33.77 -21.10
C ASN A 177 -11.43 32.44 -21.28
N GLY A 178 -11.09 31.39 -20.53
CA GLY A 178 -11.76 30.08 -20.65
C GLY A 178 -13.15 30.06 -19.98
N GLU A 179 -14.22 29.98 -20.78
CA GLU A 179 -15.57 29.72 -20.26
C GLU A 179 -15.67 28.31 -19.64
N THR A 180 -16.27 28.24 -18.45
CA THR A 180 -16.08 27.17 -17.45
C THR A 180 -16.92 25.90 -17.64
N SER A 181 -16.99 25.32 -18.84
CA SER A 181 -17.86 24.14 -19.04
C SER A 181 -17.30 23.01 -19.91
N GLN A 182 -16.06 23.09 -20.41
CA GLN A 182 -15.41 21.96 -21.10
C GLN A 182 -13.89 22.01 -20.95
N LEU A 183 -13.25 20.84 -20.84
CA LEU A 183 -11.80 20.69 -20.67
C LEU A 183 -11.02 21.37 -21.81
N SER A 184 -10.29 22.43 -21.49
CA SER A 184 -9.41 23.15 -22.43
C SER A 184 -8.00 22.57 -22.39
N VAL A 185 -7.50 22.08 -23.54
CA VAL A 185 -6.12 21.59 -23.69
C VAL A 185 -5.35 22.56 -24.59
N ILE A 186 -4.19 23.05 -24.12
CA ILE A 186 -3.30 23.92 -24.89
C ILE A 186 -2.06 23.10 -25.32
N PRO A 187 -2.01 22.58 -26.56
CA PRO A 187 -0.86 21.84 -27.04
C PRO A 187 0.31 22.78 -27.38
N ILE A 188 1.48 22.53 -26.80
CA ILE A 188 2.73 23.22 -27.17
C ILE A 188 3.52 22.30 -28.11
N VAL A 189 3.61 22.66 -29.38
CA VAL A 189 4.35 21.90 -30.40
C VAL A 189 5.58 22.67 -30.86
N GLY A 190 6.72 21.98 -30.97
CA GLY A 190 7.97 22.55 -31.47
C GLY A 190 8.86 21.48 -32.11
N MET A 191 9.60 21.85 -33.16
CA MET A 191 10.59 20.95 -33.77
C MET A 191 11.73 20.66 -32.80
N GLY A 192 12.11 19.39 -32.68
CA GLY A 192 13.15 18.90 -31.76
C GLY A 192 14.49 19.62 -31.98
N GLY A 193 15.07 20.12 -30.88
CA GLY A 193 16.32 20.90 -30.90
C GLY A 193 16.17 22.36 -30.46
N ARG A 194 14.94 22.87 -30.33
CA ARG A 194 14.64 24.07 -29.52
C ARG A 194 13.90 23.58 -28.29
N ALA A 195 14.46 23.79 -27.10
CA ALA A 195 14.04 23.15 -25.85
C ALA A 195 12.50 23.14 -25.66
N VAL A 196 11.89 21.99 -25.94
CA VAL A 196 10.60 21.57 -25.40
C VAL A 196 10.97 20.51 -24.37
N LYS A 197 11.00 20.91 -23.11
CA LYS A 197 10.96 19.97 -21.98
C LYS A 197 9.54 20.03 -21.44
N THR A 198 8.78 19.00 -21.77
CA THR A 198 7.50 18.68 -21.11
C THR A 198 7.81 18.10 -19.74
N GLY A 199 7.27 18.74 -18.70
CA GLY A 199 7.27 18.28 -17.32
C GLY A 199 6.01 18.78 -16.64
#